data_AF-C5DD29-F1
#
_entry.id   AF-C5DD29-F1
#
_cell.length_a   1.000
_cell.length_b   1.000
_cell.length_c   1.000
_cell.angle_alpha   90.00
_cell.angle_beta   90.00
_cell.angle_gamma   90.00
#
_symmetry.space_group_name_H-M   'P 1'
#
loop_
_entity.id
_entity.type
_entity.pdbx_description
1 polymer ?
#
loop_
_entity_poly.entity_id
_entity_poly.type
_entity_poly.pdbx_seq_one_letter_code
_entity_poly.pdbx_strand_id
1 'polypeptide(L)'
;MMRGSPRSIEEFLYRTLMNSEGFHRFVRRIYYKVNGLEEPMSGRPAAHVEQVFRPTRLQKFKAYRILFWDEMRAVVGLNRRFNRHL
;
A
#
# COMPACT_ATOMS: atom_id res chain seq x y z
N MET A 1 -1.94 -1.58 -28.62
CA MET A 1 -2.48 -0.32 -29.19
C MET A 1 -1.61 0.84 -28.71
N MET A 2 -0.96 1.56 -29.63
CA MET A 2 -0.14 2.73 -29.31
C MET A 2 -1.05 3.85 -28.80
N ARG A 3 -1.19 3.94 -27.47
CA ARG A 3 -1.94 4.99 -26.80
C ARG A 3 -1.07 6.25 -26.85
N GLY A 4 -1.44 7.20 -27.71
CA GLY A 4 -0.77 8.50 -27.81
C GLY A 4 -0.65 9.20 -26.46
N SER A 5 0.33 10.10 -26.37
CA SER A 5 0.64 10.90 -25.18
C SER A 5 -0.65 11.47 -24.55
N PRO A 6 -0.87 11.30 -23.24
CA PRO A 6 -2.10 11.74 -22.58
C PRO A 6 -2.30 13.25 -22.77
N ARG A 7 -3.51 13.66 -23.16
CA ARG A 7 -3.84 15.06 -23.43
C ARG A 7 -4.03 15.88 -22.15
N SER A 8 -4.24 15.22 -21.01
CA SER A 8 -4.38 15.86 -19.68
C SER A 8 -3.94 14.93 -18.53
N ILE A 9 -3.66 15.51 -17.35
CA ILE A 9 -3.36 14.77 -16.10
C ILE A 9 -4.54 13.87 -15.71
N GLU A 10 -5.76 14.35 -15.91
CA GLU A 10 -6.97 13.58 -15.64
C GLU A 10 -7.05 12.33 -16.52
N GLU A 11 -6.73 12.45 -17.81
CA GLU A 11 -6.70 11.30 -18.72
C GLU A 11 -5.59 10.31 -18.34
N PHE A 12 -4.44 10.82 -17.87
CA PHE A 12 -3.36 9.99 -17.35
C PHE A 12 -3.78 9.21 -16.09
N LEU A 13 -4.42 9.89 -15.13
CA LEU A 13 -4.92 9.26 -13.92
C LEU A 13 -6.02 8.24 -14.23
N TYR A 14 -6.95 8.58 -15.11
CA TYR A 14 -8.00 7.68 -15.56
C TYR A 14 -7.40 6.42 -16.21
N ARG A 15 -6.42 6.56 -17.11
CA ARG A 15 -5.73 5.42 -17.74
C ARG A 15 -4.97 4.59 -16.71
N THR A 16 -4.30 5.23 -15.77
CA THR A 16 -3.58 4.55 -14.68
C THR A 16 -4.54 3.74 -13.81
N LEU A 17 -5.70 4.30 -13.50
CA LEU A 17 -6.74 3.68 -12.69
C LEU A 17 -7.40 2.50 -13.42
N MET A 18 -7.72 2.66 -14.71
CA MET A 18 -8.27 1.60 -15.59
C MET A 18 -7.29 0.47 -15.91
N ASN A 19 -5.98 0.70 -15.76
CA ASN A 19 -4.98 -0.36 -15.94
C ASN A 19 -4.61 -1.03 -14.59
N SER A 20 -5.12 -0.54 -13.46
CA SER A 20 -4.77 -1.06 -12.14
C SER A 20 -5.65 -2.25 -11.77
N GLU A 21 -5.06 -3.44 -11.70
CA GLU A 21 -5.76 -4.64 -11.22
C GLU A 21 -6.34 -4.47 -9.82
N GLY A 22 -5.64 -3.73 -8.95
CA GLY A 22 -6.09 -3.47 -7.58
C GLY A 22 -7.36 -2.63 -7.54
N PHE A 23 -7.45 -1.62 -8.41
CA PHE A 23 -8.65 -0.81 -8.55
C PHE A 23 -9.83 -1.65 -9.05
N HIS A 24 -9.62 -2.51 -10.03
CA HIS A 24 -10.65 -3.42 -10.52
C HIS A 24 -11.15 -4.39 -9.45
N ARG A 25 -10.25 -4.94 -8.61
CA ARG A 25 -10.65 -5.78 -7.47
C ARG A 25 -11.47 -5.00 -6.44
N PHE A 26 -11.09 -3.75 -6.17
CA PHE A 26 -11.84 -2.87 -5.26
C PHE A 26 -13.26 -2.59 -5.77
N VAL A 27 -13.41 -2.18 -7.03
CA VAL A 27 -14.73 -1.94 -7.64
C VAL A 27 -15.57 -3.21 -7.60
N ARG A 28 -14.98 -4.37 -7.90
CA ARG A 28 -15.66 -5.66 -7.86
C ARG A 28 -16.17 -6.00 -6.46
N ARG A 29 -15.36 -5.76 -5.43
CA ARG A 29 -15.74 -5.95 -4.02
C ARG A 29 -16.89 -5.04 -3.61
N ILE A 30 -16.87 -3.77 -4.03
CA ILE A 30 -17.97 -2.82 -3.78
C ILE A 30 -19.25 -3.27 -4.50
N TYR A 31 -19.12 -3.67 -5.76
CA TYR A 31 -20.24 -4.19 -6.55
C TYR A 31 -20.91 -5.38 -5.87
N TYR A 32 -20.13 -6.38 -5.43
CA TYR A 32 -20.67 -7.53 -4.71
C TYR A 32 -21.29 -7.13 -3.37
N LYS A 33 -20.66 -6.22 -2.61
CA LYS A 33 -21.20 -5.72 -1.34
C LYS A 33 -22.54 -5.00 -1.49
N VAL A 34 -22.69 -4.17 -2.52
CA VAL A 34 -23.94 -3.42 -2.78
C VAL A 34 -25.05 -4.36 -3.27
N ASN A 35 -24.70 -5.35 -4.10
CA ASN A 35 -25.66 -6.31 -4.65
C ASN A 35 -25.95 -7.51 -3.72
N GLY A 36 -25.34 -7.57 -2.53
CA GLY A 36 -25.54 -8.67 -1.58
C GLY A 36 -25.05 -10.03 -2.10
N LEU A 37 -24.14 -10.02 -3.08
CA LEU A 37 -23.60 -11.22 -3.70
C LEU A 37 -22.35 -11.67 -2.94
N GLU A 38 -22.16 -12.98 -2.79
CA GLU A 38 -20.93 -13.52 -2.21
C GLU A 38 -19.77 -13.38 -3.22
N GLU A 39 -18.72 -12.67 -2.80
CA GLU A 39 -17.49 -12.53 -3.58
C GLU A 39 -16.82 -13.90 -3.69
N PRO A 40 -16.49 -14.40 -4.91
CA PRO A 40 -15.76 -15.66 -5.04
C PRO A 40 -14.43 -15.51 -4.30
N MET A 41 -14.24 -16.29 -3.22
CA MET A 41 -13.02 -16.31 -2.39
C MET A 41 -11.79 -16.58 -3.27
N SER A 42 -11.22 -15.53 -3.84
CA SER A 42 -9.94 -15.59 -4.55
C SER A 42 -8.84 -15.62 -3.50
N GLY A 43 -8.52 -16.84 -3.05
CA GLY A 43 -7.37 -17.14 -2.21
C GLY A 43 -7.64 -16.91 -0.73
N ARG A 44 -8.14 -17.96 -0.06
CA ARG A 44 -7.82 -18.16 1.36
C ARG A 44 -6.28 -18.09 1.47
N PRO A 45 -5.67 -17.15 2.21
CA PRO A 45 -4.28 -17.34 2.58
C PRO A 45 -4.27 -18.61 3.43
N ALA A 46 -3.56 -19.62 2.94
CA ALA A 46 -3.36 -20.86 3.69
C ALA A 46 -2.91 -20.48 5.10
N ALA A 47 -3.77 -20.78 6.07
CA ALA A 47 -3.35 -20.90 7.45
C ALA A 47 -2.19 -21.92 7.48
N HIS A 48 -1.18 -21.64 8.31
CA HIS A 48 0.03 -22.44 8.54
C HIS A 48 1.22 -22.18 7.63
N VAL A 49 2.06 -21.22 8.04
CA VAL A 49 3.49 -21.48 8.25
C VAL A 49 3.94 -20.69 9.49
N GLU A 50 4.64 -21.38 10.38
CA GLU A 50 5.28 -20.97 11.65
C GLU A 50 5.56 -19.47 11.87
N GLN A 51 5.28 -19.02 13.09
CA GLN A 51 5.28 -17.65 13.58
C GLN A 51 6.68 -17.02 13.68
N VAL A 52 7.40 -16.88 12.56
CA VAL A 52 8.43 -15.84 12.43
C VAL A 52 7.69 -14.55 12.13
N PHE A 53 7.77 -13.56 13.02
CA PHE A 53 7.12 -12.26 12.81
C PHE A 53 7.50 -11.68 11.44
N ARG A 54 6.57 -11.72 10.49
CA ARG A 54 6.74 -11.15 9.15
C ARG A 54 6.08 -9.78 9.11
N PRO A 55 6.84 -8.68 9.19
CA PRO A 55 6.26 -7.35 9.17
C PRO A 55 5.53 -7.11 7.84
N THR A 56 4.28 -6.68 7.94
CA THR A 56 3.45 -6.27 6.80
C THR A 56 4.03 -5.04 6.11
N ARG A 57 3.65 -4.81 4.84
CA ARG A 57 4.12 -3.63 4.08
C ARG A 57 3.82 -2.30 4.81
N LEU A 58 2.67 -2.21 5.47
CA LEU A 58 2.30 -1.05 6.29
C LEU A 58 3.20 -0.88 7.52
N GLN A 59 3.56 -1.98 8.18
CA GLN A 59 4.48 -1.94 9.32
C GLN A 59 5.88 -1.51 8.89
N LYS A 60 6.39 -2.00 7.75
CA LYS A 60 7.67 -1.57 7.17
C LYS A 60 7.66 -0.08 6.82
N PHE A 61 6.60 0.41 6.20
CA PHE A 61 6.46 1.83 5.87
C PHE A 61 6.42 2.72 7.12
N LYS A 62 5.67 2.30 8.15
CA LYS A 62 5.62 3.00 9.43
C LYS A 62 7.00 3.06 10.09
N ALA A 63 7.73 1.94 10.11
CA ALA A 63 9.09 1.87 10.66
C ALA A 63 10.04 2.81 9.89
N TYR A 64 10.02 2.76 8.55
CA TYR A 64 10.80 3.66 7.71
C TYR A 64 10.50 5.14 8.01
N ARG A 65 9.23 5.52 8.09
CA ARG A 65 8.83 6.91 8.36
C ARG A 65 9.31 7.40 9.72
N ILE A 66 9.26 6.53 10.73
CA ILE A 66 9.73 6.84 12.09
C ILE A 66 11.25 7.06 12.10
N LEU A 67 12.02 6.16 11.46
CA LEU A 67 13.48 6.28 11.36
C LEU A 67 13.89 7.53 10.57
N PHE A 68 13.27 7.76 9.41
CA PHE A 68 13.53 8.93 8.58
C PHE A 68 13.32 10.24 9.34
N TRP A 69 12.24 10.34 10.12
CA TRP A 69 11.99 11.54 10.93
C TRP A 69 13.00 11.71 12.07
N ASP A 70 13.50 10.60 12.64
CA ASP A 70 14.53 10.64 13.67
C ASP A 70 15.89 11.10 13.12
N GLU A 71 16.25 10.64 11.92
CA GLU A 71 17.46 11.09 11.21
C GLU A 71 17.36 12.57 10.81
N MET A 72 16.22 13.01 10.28
CA MET A 72 15.99 14.40 9.93
C MET A 72 16.10 15.33 11.14
N ARG A 73 15.62 14.90 12.31
CA ARG A 73 15.81 15.62 13.57
C ARG A 73 17.29 15.78 13.92
N ALA A 74 18.07 14.71 13.75
CA ALA A 74 19.50 14.75 14.00
C ALA A 74 20.24 15.74 13.09
N VAL A 75 19.83 15.82 11.81
CA VAL A 75 20.40 16.77 10.84
C VAL A 75 20.12 18.22 11.24
N VAL A 76 18.95 18.48 11.83
CA VAL A 76 18.53 19.82 12.29
C VAL A 76 19.04 20.12 13.73
N GLY A 77 19.92 19.29 14.28
CA GLY A 77 20.52 19.49 15.61
C GLY A 77 19.62 19.13 16.79
N LEU A 78 18.50 18.45 16.56
CA LEU A 78 17.61 17.92 17.60
C LEU A 78 18.09 16.53 18.03
N ASN A 79 18.01 16.24 19.34
CA ASN A 79 18.40 14.93 19.87
C ASN A 79 17.57 13.79 19.25
N ARG A 80 18.27 12.76 18.76
CA ARG A 80 17.67 11.50 18.29
C ARG A 80 16.88 10.85 19.42
N ARG A 81 15.67 10.36 19.13
CA ARG A 81 14.85 9.63 20.10
C ARG A 81 15.29 8.18 20.28
N PHE A 82 15.90 7.56 19.27
CA PHE A 82 16.27 6.14 19.33
C PHE A 82 17.66 5.85 19.90
N ASN A 83 18.38 6.87 20.40
CA ASN A 83 19.66 6.68 21.07
C ASN A 83 19.48 6.39 22.58
N ARG A 84 18.85 5.26 22.91
CA ARG A 84 18.78 4.78 24.30
C ARG A 84 19.12 3.29 24.34
N HIS A 85 20.40 3.03 24.62
CA HIS A 85 21.05 1.76 24.97
C HIS A 85 21.12 0.63 23.92
N LEU A 86 22.29 0.54 23.28
CA LEU A 86 23.08 -0.70 23.29
C LEU A 86 24.13 -0.57 24.41
#